data_AF-A0A7Y5PZQ6-F1
#
_entry.id   AF-A0A7Y5PZQ6-F1
#
_cell.length_a   1.000
_cell.length_b   1.000
_cell.length_c   1.000
_cell.angle_alpha   90.00
_cell.angle_beta   90.00
_cell.angle_gamma   90.00
#
_symmetry.space_group_name_H-M   'P 1'
#
loop_
_entity.id
_entity.type
_entity.pdbx_description
1 polymer ?
#
loop_
_entity_poly.entity_id
_entity_poly.type
_entity_poly.pdbx_seq_one_letter_code
_entity_poly.pdbx_strand_id
1 'polypeptide(L)'
;MEWHEWRPETFELARERGVPVFLFVGASWCRFCRELEARVLATPIVDALLTSRFIAIHVDKDRRPDLAARYSRGGWPTLAYLDDQGEAIASDGFLEPEALLVRLELVSAYWSDQHDAVRRRLAEVADRESEEPHARAELAHDLPDTIAATLLESADPVHGGWGTRHKFPHPDALEFALQRWSRTGDEALRKLVLRTLRNMQVGEIHDPVDGGFYRFATAPDWSGPHHEKVLDSNAQRLRAYVEAHQALGEASFRATAEGCVRFLAGTLFDPDLGAFRGSQDADPVYAHLRTR
;
A
#
# COMPACT_ATOMS: atom_id res chain seq x y z
N MET A 1 24.31 6.30 -10.97
CA MET A 1 23.26 5.54 -11.68
C MET A 1 22.35 6.48 -12.44
N GLU A 2 21.96 6.08 -13.65
CA GLU A 2 20.96 6.78 -14.45
C GLU A 2 19.60 6.09 -14.28
N TRP A 3 18.56 6.88 -14.01
CA TRP A 3 17.19 6.38 -13.95
C TRP A 3 16.56 6.38 -15.34
N HIS A 4 16.08 5.23 -15.77
CA HIS A 4 15.29 5.07 -16.98
C HIS A 4 13.78 5.18 -16.66
N GLU A 5 12.99 5.52 -17.67
CA GLU A 5 11.53 5.48 -17.56
C GLU A 5 10.99 4.08 -17.90
N TRP A 6 9.78 3.77 -17.44
CA TRP A 6 9.08 2.55 -17.83
C TRP A 6 8.60 2.64 -19.29
N ARG A 7 9.40 2.11 -20.23
CA ARG A 7 9.07 2.07 -21.66
C ARG A 7 9.62 0.80 -22.32
N PRO A 8 9.04 0.32 -23.44
CA PRO A 8 9.56 -0.83 -24.18
C PRO A 8 11.07 -0.73 -24.50
N GLU A 9 11.55 0.45 -24.87
CA GLU A 9 12.95 0.69 -25.23
C GLU A 9 13.92 0.42 -24.06
N THR A 10 13.46 0.60 -22.82
CA THR A 10 14.27 0.32 -21.61
C THR A 10 14.42 -1.19 -21.37
N PHE A 11 13.41 -1.98 -21.70
CA PHE A 11 13.47 -3.44 -21.64
C PHE A 11 14.29 -4.01 -22.81
N GLU A 12 14.22 -3.40 -23.99
CA GLU A 12 15.12 -3.73 -25.10
C GLU A 12 16.59 -3.49 -24.73
N LEU A 13 16.89 -2.37 -24.07
CA LEU A 13 18.24 -2.09 -23.56
C LEU A 13 18.70 -3.13 -22.54
N ALA A 14 17.81 -3.57 -21.63
CA ALA A 14 18.12 -4.62 -20.66
C ALA A 14 18.45 -5.95 -21.37
N ARG A 15 17.68 -6.30 -22.40
CA ARG A 15 17.91 -7.46 -23.26
C ARG A 15 19.24 -7.38 -24.01
N GLU A 16 19.56 -6.23 -24.60
CA GLU A 16 20.81 -6.02 -25.34
C GLU A 16 22.04 -6.10 -24.44
N ARG A 17 21.95 -5.57 -23.21
CA ARG A 17 23.02 -5.69 -22.21
C ARG A 17 23.08 -7.06 -21.54
N GLY A 18 22.04 -7.88 -21.69
CA GLY A 18 21.92 -9.17 -20.99
C GLY A 18 21.84 -9.04 -19.47
N VAL A 19 21.26 -7.93 -18.96
CA VAL A 19 21.16 -7.65 -17.52
C VAL A 19 19.70 -7.51 -17.09
N PRO A 20 19.36 -7.83 -15.83
CA PRO A 20 18.00 -7.65 -15.32
C PRO A 20 17.66 -6.18 -15.09
N VAL A 21 16.37 -5.90 -14.86
CA VAL A 21 15.87 -4.57 -14.51
C VAL A 21 15.70 -4.46 -13.00
N PHE A 22 16.20 -3.37 -12.41
CA PHE A 22 15.90 -2.96 -11.05
C PHE A 22 14.81 -1.91 -11.09
N LEU A 23 13.61 -2.25 -10.65
CA LEU A 23 12.48 -1.33 -10.52
C LEU A 23 12.36 -0.89 -9.06
N PHE A 24 12.52 0.41 -8.83
CA PHE A 24 12.14 1.04 -7.58
C PHE A 24 10.79 1.74 -7.76
N VAL A 25 9.79 1.33 -6.98
CA VAL A 25 8.50 2.02 -6.92
C VAL A 25 8.38 2.72 -5.57
N GLY A 26 8.30 4.05 -5.62
CA GLY A 26 8.21 4.94 -4.47
C GLY A 26 6.94 5.77 -4.48
N ALA A 27 6.78 6.57 -3.43
CA ALA A 27 5.79 7.62 -3.37
C ALA A 27 6.44 8.88 -2.77
N SER A 28 6.17 10.05 -3.36
CA SER A 28 6.75 11.32 -2.89
C SER A 28 6.48 11.62 -1.41
N TRP A 29 5.31 11.22 -0.89
CA TRP A 29 4.88 11.37 0.50
C TRP A 29 5.39 10.28 1.46
N CYS A 30 6.08 9.26 0.96
CA CYS A 30 6.55 8.13 1.76
C CYS A 30 7.93 8.44 2.35
N ARG A 31 8.00 8.61 3.68
CA ARG A 31 9.26 8.89 4.40
C ARG A 31 10.34 7.84 4.12
N PHE A 32 9.99 6.55 4.19
CA PHE A 32 10.93 5.45 3.98
C PHE A 32 11.42 5.35 2.53
N CYS A 33 10.62 5.82 1.57
CA CYS A 33 11.01 5.86 0.17
C CYS A 33 12.10 6.92 -0.03
N ARG A 34 11.90 8.12 0.52
CA ARG A 34 12.94 9.17 0.52
C ARG A 34 14.19 8.76 1.28
N GLU A 35 14.01 8.07 2.41
CA GLU A 35 15.12 7.54 3.21
C GLU A 35 15.94 6.50 2.42
N LEU A 36 15.27 5.59 1.71
CA LEU A 36 15.91 4.60 0.85
C LEU A 36 16.70 5.27 -0.28
N GLU A 37 16.12 6.24 -0.96
CA GLU A 37 16.81 6.99 -2.02
C GLU A 37 18.05 7.70 -1.50
N ALA A 38 17.90 8.47 -0.41
CA ALA A 38 18.95 9.34 0.09
C ALA A 38 20.07 8.61 0.83
N ARG A 39 19.76 7.51 1.55
CA ARG A 39 20.73 6.82 2.41
C ARG A 39 21.20 5.48 1.86
N VAL A 40 20.41 4.83 0.99
CA VAL A 40 20.72 3.48 0.52
C VAL A 40 21.13 3.53 -0.95
N LEU A 41 20.25 3.97 -1.84
CA LEU A 41 20.49 3.98 -3.29
C LEU A 41 21.60 4.97 -3.68
N ALA A 42 21.75 6.07 -2.94
CA ALA A 42 22.83 7.04 -3.14
C ALA A 42 24.20 6.57 -2.62
N THR A 43 24.30 5.42 -1.96
CA THR A 43 25.58 4.89 -1.49
C THR A 43 26.46 4.49 -2.68
N PRO A 44 27.73 4.93 -2.78
CA PRO A 44 28.57 4.68 -3.96
C PRO A 44 28.67 3.21 -4.39
N ILE A 45 28.69 2.28 -3.44
CA ILE A 45 28.79 0.84 -3.73
C ILE A 45 27.49 0.27 -4.33
N VAL A 46 26.32 0.74 -3.85
CA VAL A 46 25.02 0.34 -4.40
C VAL A 46 24.84 0.95 -5.79
N ASP A 47 25.15 2.23 -5.94
CA ASP A 47 25.07 2.95 -7.21
C ASP A 47 25.94 2.30 -8.30
N ALA A 48 27.18 1.93 -7.96
CA ALA A 48 28.11 1.27 -8.87
C ALA A 48 27.60 -0.12 -9.29
N LEU A 49 27.04 -0.90 -8.36
CA LEU A 49 26.51 -2.22 -8.64
C LEU A 49 25.26 -2.15 -9.54
N LEU A 50 24.33 -1.24 -9.24
CA LEU A 50 23.14 -1.02 -10.06
C LEU A 50 23.51 -0.55 -11.47
N THR A 51 24.42 0.41 -11.60
CA THR A 51 24.86 0.92 -12.90
C THR A 51 25.50 -0.17 -13.76
N SER A 52 26.32 -1.04 -13.14
CA SER A 52 27.06 -2.07 -13.86
C SER A 52 26.22 -3.31 -14.20
N ARG A 53 25.28 -3.70 -13.33
CA ARG A 53 24.59 -5.00 -13.43
C ARG A 53 23.09 -4.93 -13.65
N PHE A 54 22.51 -3.74 -13.73
CA PHE A 54 21.08 -3.56 -13.90
C PHE A 54 20.76 -2.42 -14.87
N ILE A 55 19.55 -2.46 -15.40
CA ILE A 55 18.86 -1.26 -15.90
C ILE A 55 17.92 -0.79 -14.80
N ALA A 56 18.14 0.44 -14.30
CA ALA A 56 17.41 0.96 -13.16
C ALA A 56 16.23 1.84 -13.60
N ILE A 57 15.04 1.54 -13.10
CA ILE A 57 13.81 2.30 -13.36
C ILE A 57 13.27 2.82 -12.02
N HIS A 58 12.92 4.10 -11.97
CA HIS A 58 12.22 4.69 -10.83
C HIS A 58 10.81 5.11 -11.23
N VAL A 59 9.82 4.66 -10.47
CA VAL A 59 8.41 4.95 -10.70
C VAL A 59 7.79 5.56 -9.44
N ASP A 60 7.06 6.66 -9.62
CA ASP A 60 6.15 7.17 -8.60
C ASP A 60 4.78 6.48 -8.74
N LYS A 61 4.30 5.89 -7.63
CA LYS A 61 3.06 5.12 -7.64
C LYS A 61 1.81 5.94 -7.97
N ASP A 62 1.79 7.24 -7.66
CA ASP A 62 0.62 8.10 -7.89
C ASP A 62 0.51 8.41 -9.38
N ARG A 63 1.64 8.42 -10.10
CA ARG A 63 1.70 8.56 -11.55
C ARG A 63 1.47 7.25 -12.31
N ARG A 64 1.83 6.11 -11.71
CA ARG A 64 1.69 4.76 -12.31
C ARG A 64 1.09 3.76 -11.32
N PRO A 65 -0.20 3.92 -10.97
CA PRO A 65 -0.89 3.00 -10.05
C PRO A 65 -0.99 1.58 -10.62
N ASP A 66 -0.93 1.43 -11.95
CA ASP A 66 -0.88 0.14 -12.64
C ASP A 66 0.37 -0.67 -12.29
N LEU A 67 1.55 -0.02 -12.31
CA LEU A 67 2.81 -0.68 -11.93
C LEU A 67 2.89 -0.92 -10.43
N ALA A 68 2.37 0.02 -9.65
CA ALA A 68 2.26 -0.12 -8.21
C ALA A 68 1.44 -1.37 -7.82
N ALA A 69 0.28 -1.56 -8.45
CA ALA A 69 -0.56 -2.74 -8.24
C ALA A 69 0.11 -4.04 -8.71
N ARG A 70 0.86 -4.00 -9.82
CA ARG A 70 1.54 -5.18 -10.37
C ARG A 70 2.69 -5.68 -9.50
N TYR A 71 3.51 -4.77 -8.97
CA TYR A 71 4.79 -5.14 -8.34
C TYR A 71 4.81 -5.00 -6.81
N SER A 72 3.93 -4.20 -6.20
CA SER A 72 3.95 -4.03 -4.75
C SER A 72 3.40 -5.26 -4.03
N ARG A 73 4.17 -5.75 -3.04
CA ARG A 73 3.82 -6.91 -2.21
C ARG A 73 3.48 -6.50 -0.77
N GLY A 74 2.74 -5.40 -0.61
CA GLY A 74 2.16 -5.02 0.69
C GLY A 74 2.77 -3.80 1.38
N GLY A 75 3.54 -2.96 0.66
CA GLY A 75 4.09 -1.74 1.24
C GLY A 75 5.00 -0.94 0.32
N TRP A 76 5.38 0.24 0.81
CA TRP A 76 6.33 1.14 0.15
C TRP A 76 7.52 1.39 1.09
N PRO A 77 8.75 1.48 0.58
CA PRO A 77 9.15 1.33 -0.82
C PRO A 77 9.00 -0.10 -1.35
N THR A 78 8.82 -0.27 -2.66
CA THR A 78 8.89 -1.57 -3.33
C THR A 78 10.16 -1.62 -4.18
N LEU A 79 11.01 -2.61 -3.93
CA LEU A 79 12.16 -2.97 -4.75
C LEU A 79 11.78 -4.23 -5.53
N ALA A 80 11.65 -4.12 -6.85
CA ALA A 80 11.34 -5.24 -7.73
C ALA A 80 12.50 -5.51 -8.68
N TYR A 81 12.78 -6.79 -8.89
CA TYR A 81 13.85 -7.25 -9.77
C TYR A 81 13.19 -8.00 -10.90
N LEU A 82 13.31 -7.49 -12.11
CA LEU A 82 12.58 -7.98 -13.27
C LEU A 82 13.51 -8.57 -14.30
N ASP A 83 12.98 -9.49 -15.08
CA ASP A 83 13.61 -9.88 -16.33
C ASP A 83 13.48 -8.78 -17.40
N ASP A 84 14.06 -9.03 -18.58
CA ASP A 84 14.01 -8.12 -19.71
C ASP A 84 12.66 -8.08 -20.44
N GLN A 85 11.64 -8.78 -19.92
CA GLN A 85 10.23 -8.69 -20.36
C GLN A 85 9.35 -7.99 -19.31
N GLY A 86 9.92 -7.61 -18.16
CA GLY A 86 9.21 -6.97 -17.06
C GLY A 86 8.54 -7.96 -16.10
N GLU A 87 8.83 -9.26 -16.18
CA GLU A 87 8.32 -10.25 -15.24
C GLU A 87 9.16 -10.28 -13.96
N ALA A 88 8.50 -10.35 -12.80
CA ALA A 88 9.15 -10.24 -11.50
C ALA A 88 9.91 -11.52 -11.12
N ILE A 89 11.23 -11.42 -11.06
CA ILE A 89 12.13 -12.46 -10.53
C ILE A 89 12.02 -12.50 -8.99
N ALA A 90 12.04 -11.32 -8.37
CA ALA A 90 11.95 -11.15 -6.93
C ALA A 90 11.37 -9.77 -6.58
N SER A 91 10.91 -9.62 -5.34
CA SER A 91 10.49 -8.34 -4.78
C SER A 91 10.79 -8.28 -3.29
N ASP A 92 11.22 -7.11 -2.84
CA ASP A 92 11.53 -6.78 -1.45
C ASP A 92 10.93 -5.42 -1.07
N GLY A 93 10.83 -5.17 0.23
CA GLY A 93 10.51 -3.86 0.79
C GLY A 93 11.77 -3.00 0.98
N PHE A 94 11.77 -2.19 2.04
CA PHE A 94 12.98 -1.45 2.45
C PHE A 94 14.09 -2.43 2.86
N LEU A 95 15.29 -2.26 2.30
CA LEU A 95 16.50 -2.98 2.66
C LEU A 95 17.60 -1.99 3.02
N GLU A 96 18.33 -2.27 4.10
CA GLU A 96 19.57 -1.55 4.45
C GLU A 96 20.67 -1.83 3.40
N PRO A 97 21.68 -0.94 3.27
CA PRO A 97 22.68 -1.02 2.20
C PRO A 97 23.35 -2.40 2.05
N GLU A 98 23.78 -3.02 3.14
CA GLU A 98 24.46 -4.32 3.12
C GLU A 98 23.53 -5.44 2.63
N ALA A 99 22.27 -5.42 3.06
CA ALA A 99 21.27 -6.40 2.64
C ALA A 99 20.90 -6.20 1.16
N LEU A 100 20.78 -4.95 0.71
CA LEU A 100 20.50 -4.64 -0.68
C LEU A 100 21.65 -5.08 -1.60
N LEU A 101 22.91 -4.88 -1.21
CA LEU A 101 24.06 -5.35 -1.98
C LEU A 101 24.03 -6.87 -2.18
N VAL A 102 23.85 -7.63 -1.09
CA VAL A 102 23.75 -9.10 -1.17
C VAL A 102 22.59 -9.51 -2.09
N ARG A 103 21.44 -8.84 -1.99
CA ARG A 103 20.29 -9.11 -2.84
C ARG A 103 20.59 -8.84 -4.32
N LEU A 104 21.20 -7.71 -4.64
CA LEU A 104 21.58 -7.33 -6.01
C LEU A 104 22.60 -8.31 -6.60
N GLU A 105 23.60 -8.72 -5.82
CA GLU A 105 24.58 -9.73 -6.25
C GLU A 105 23.91 -11.06 -6.56
N LEU A 106 23.04 -11.56 -5.67
CA LEU A 106 22.31 -12.80 -5.85
C LEU A 106 21.47 -12.79 -7.12
N VAL A 107 20.67 -11.73 -7.32
CA VAL A 107 19.80 -11.58 -8.49
C VAL A 107 20.62 -11.49 -9.77
N SER A 108 21.68 -10.68 -9.78
CA SER A 108 22.51 -10.52 -10.98
C SER A 108 23.24 -11.81 -11.36
N ALA A 109 23.74 -12.57 -10.38
CA ALA A 109 24.39 -13.86 -10.60
C ALA A 109 23.38 -14.90 -11.11
N TYR A 110 22.20 -14.96 -10.49
CA TYR A 110 21.14 -15.87 -10.89
C TYR A 110 20.66 -15.61 -12.32
N TRP A 111 20.49 -14.34 -12.68
CA TRP A 111 20.17 -13.95 -14.06
C TRP A 111 21.28 -14.33 -15.04
N SER A 112 22.54 -13.98 -14.75
CA SER A 112 23.66 -14.25 -15.66
C SER A 112 23.87 -15.75 -15.93
N ASP A 113 23.68 -16.61 -14.94
CA ASP A 113 23.91 -18.06 -15.06
C ASP A 113 22.70 -18.79 -15.67
N GLN A 114 21.48 -18.31 -15.40
CA GLN A 114 20.26 -19.10 -15.64
C GLN A 114 19.12 -18.36 -16.33
N HIS A 115 19.35 -17.22 -17.01
CA HIS A 115 18.26 -16.41 -17.59
C HIS A 115 17.23 -17.20 -18.44
N ASP A 116 17.65 -18.20 -19.24
CA ASP A 116 16.71 -19.05 -19.99
C ASP A 116 15.87 -19.99 -19.10
N ALA A 117 16.41 -20.43 -17.97
CA ALA A 117 15.65 -21.20 -16.98
C ALA A 117 14.75 -20.29 -16.14
N VAL A 118 15.18 -19.06 -15.83
CA VAL A 118 14.36 -18.03 -15.19
C VAL A 118 13.15 -17.71 -16.05
N ARG A 119 13.35 -17.40 -17.34
CA ARG A 119 12.25 -17.14 -18.28
C ARG A 119 11.28 -18.30 -18.38
N ARG A 120 11.78 -19.54 -18.52
CA ARG A 120 10.92 -20.73 -18.56
C ARG A 120 10.10 -20.89 -17.28
N ARG A 121 10.73 -20.71 -16.11
CA ARG A 121 10.02 -20.78 -14.84
C ARG A 121 8.98 -19.68 -14.68
N LEU A 122 9.30 -18.46 -15.09
CA LEU A 122 8.36 -17.33 -15.06
C LEU A 122 7.20 -17.57 -16.03
N ALA A 123 7.47 -18.10 -17.23
CA ALA A 123 6.44 -18.51 -18.18
C ALA A 123 5.56 -19.64 -17.63
N GLU A 124 6.13 -20.65 -16.96
CA GLU A 124 5.35 -21.72 -16.30
C GLU A 124 4.47 -21.18 -15.15
N VAL A 125 4.95 -20.19 -14.41
CA VAL A 125 4.14 -19.52 -13.36
C VAL A 125 3.04 -18.67 -13.99
N ALA A 126 3.35 -17.89 -15.03
CA ALA A 126 2.38 -17.09 -15.75
C ALA A 126 1.32 -17.96 -16.44
N ASP A 127 1.74 -19.07 -17.05
CA ASP A 127 0.84 -20.06 -17.64
C ASP A 127 -0.05 -20.67 -16.57
N ARG A 128 0.47 -21.03 -15.39
CA ARG A 128 -0.36 -21.51 -14.26
C ARG A 128 -1.33 -20.45 -13.73
N GLU A 129 -0.93 -19.19 -13.66
CA GLU A 129 -1.81 -18.07 -13.28
C GLU A 129 -2.85 -17.76 -14.37
N SER A 130 -2.57 -18.12 -15.63
CA SER A 130 -3.50 -18.01 -16.75
C SER A 130 -4.41 -19.24 -16.93
N GLU A 131 -3.93 -20.42 -16.53
CA GLU A 131 -4.65 -21.70 -16.50
C GLU A 131 -5.54 -21.82 -15.25
N GLU A 132 -5.26 -21.09 -14.17
CA GLU A 132 -6.26 -20.64 -13.20
C GLU A 132 -7.24 -19.77 -13.97
N PRO A 133 -8.41 -20.30 -14.37
CA PRO A 133 -9.27 -19.54 -15.22
C PRO A 133 -9.73 -18.34 -14.38
N HIS A 134 -9.36 -17.14 -14.82
CA HIS A 134 -10.30 -16.02 -14.81
C HIS A 134 -11.43 -16.33 -15.82
N ALA A 135 -11.95 -17.57 -15.82
CA ALA A 135 -13.32 -17.80 -16.16
C ALA A 135 -14.09 -16.80 -15.31
N ARG A 136 -15.13 -16.22 -15.89
CA ARG A 136 -16.23 -15.71 -15.08
C ARG A 136 -16.76 -16.92 -14.29
N ALA A 137 -16.08 -17.29 -13.22
CA ALA A 137 -16.61 -18.18 -12.21
C ALA A 137 -17.90 -17.48 -11.79
N GLU A 138 -19.04 -18.16 -12.00
CA GLU A 138 -20.29 -17.66 -11.48
C GLU A 138 -20.06 -17.42 -9.99
N LEU A 139 -20.25 -16.17 -9.56
CA LEU A 139 -20.06 -15.81 -8.16
C LEU A 139 -20.95 -16.72 -7.32
N ALA A 140 -20.31 -17.56 -6.51
CA ALA A 140 -21.02 -18.51 -5.68
C ALA A 140 -21.96 -17.73 -4.76
N HIS A 141 -23.20 -18.20 -4.61
CA HIS A 141 -24.22 -17.47 -3.85
C HIS A 141 -23.86 -17.29 -2.37
N ASP A 142 -23.01 -18.19 -1.85
CA ASP A 142 -22.47 -18.20 -0.50
C ASP A 142 -21.19 -17.35 -0.32
N LEU A 143 -20.66 -16.74 -1.39
CA LEU A 143 -19.46 -15.90 -1.31
C LEU A 143 -19.56 -14.79 -0.24
N PRO A 144 -20.69 -14.06 -0.08
CA PRO A 144 -20.82 -13.10 1.01
C PRO A 144 -20.72 -13.72 2.41
N ASP A 145 -21.15 -14.96 2.58
CA ASP A 145 -21.03 -15.67 3.85
C ASP A 145 -19.59 -16.11 4.13
N THR A 146 -18.88 -16.59 3.10
CA THR A 146 -17.45 -16.91 3.20
C THR A 146 -16.63 -15.67 3.56
N ILE A 147 -16.91 -14.52 2.94
CA ILE A 147 -16.25 -13.25 3.25
C ILE A 147 -16.56 -12.84 4.70
N ALA A 148 -17.83 -12.88 5.12
CA ALA A 148 -18.22 -12.52 6.48
C ALA A 148 -17.53 -13.40 7.54
N ALA A 149 -17.49 -14.72 7.33
CA ALA A 149 -16.77 -15.65 8.20
C ALA A 149 -15.28 -15.32 8.28
N THR A 150 -14.63 -15.09 7.13
CA THR A 150 -13.21 -14.72 7.06
C THR A 150 -12.90 -13.42 7.80
N LEU A 151 -13.75 -12.41 7.65
CA LEU A 151 -13.60 -11.13 8.34
C LEU A 151 -13.71 -11.30 9.85
N LEU A 152 -14.64 -12.12 10.34
CA LEU A 152 -14.82 -12.39 11.77
C LEU A 152 -13.68 -13.23 12.36
N GLU A 153 -13.23 -14.27 11.66
CA GLU A 153 -12.16 -15.16 12.12
C GLU A 153 -10.80 -14.46 12.22
N SER A 154 -10.52 -13.53 11.30
CA SER A 154 -9.26 -12.79 11.26
C SER A 154 -9.28 -11.47 12.03
N ALA A 155 -10.43 -11.06 12.56
CA ALA A 155 -10.57 -9.80 13.28
C ALA A 155 -9.84 -9.81 14.62
N ASP A 156 -9.27 -8.65 14.99
CA ASP A 156 -8.74 -8.44 16.33
C ASP A 156 -9.89 -8.32 17.36
N PRO A 157 -10.04 -9.28 18.29
CA PRO A 157 -11.14 -9.28 19.24
C PRO A 157 -11.00 -8.22 20.34
N VAL A 158 -9.83 -7.60 20.49
CA VAL A 158 -9.55 -6.58 21.51
C VAL A 158 -9.72 -5.18 20.91
N HIS A 159 -8.99 -4.89 19.84
CA HIS A 159 -8.90 -3.54 19.28
C HIS A 159 -9.69 -3.34 17.99
N GLY A 160 -10.31 -4.39 17.43
CA GLY A 160 -11.04 -4.32 16.17
C GLY A 160 -10.12 -4.16 14.95
N GLY A 161 -10.67 -4.28 13.74
CA GLY A 161 -9.91 -4.29 12.50
C GLY A 161 -9.08 -5.57 12.34
N TRP A 162 -8.06 -5.49 11.50
CA TRP A 162 -7.25 -6.64 11.07
C TRP A 162 -5.75 -6.30 11.11
N GLY A 163 -4.93 -7.34 11.31
CA GLY A 163 -3.48 -7.25 11.40
C GLY A 163 -2.93 -7.46 12.82
N THR A 164 -1.81 -8.17 12.91
CA THR A 164 -1.19 -8.59 14.19
C THR A 164 -0.05 -7.68 14.66
N ARG A 165 0.63 -7.01 13.73
CA ARG A 165 1.70 -6.05 14.02
C ARG A 165 1.28 -4.67 13.54
N HIS A 166 1.19 -4.51 12.22
CA HIS A 166 0.66 -3.29 11.59
C HIS A 166 -0.86 -3.39 11.43
N LYS A 167 -1.55 -2.28 11.63
CA LYS A 167 -2.99 -2.15 11.41
C LYS A 167 -3.35 -1.17 10.32
N PHE A 168 -4.08 -1.69 9.34
CA PHE A 168 -4.65 -0.92 8.25
C PHE A 168 -6.17 -0.77 8.46
N PRO A 169 -6.76 0.41 8.20
CA PRO A 169 -8.19 0.64 8.44
C PRO A 169 -9.20 -0.18 7.64
N HIS A 170 -8.84 -0.73 6.48
CA HIS A 170 -9.71 -1.56 5.62
C HIS A 170 -11.19 -1.07 5.52
N PRO A 171 -11.44 0.15 5.04
CA PRO A 171 -12.78 0.75 4.98
C PRO A 171 -13.78 -0.07 4.16
N ASP A 172 -13.35 -0.72 3.07
CA ASP A 172 -14.22 -1.56 2.24
C ASP A 172 -14.71 -2.80 3.00
N ALA A 173 -13.88 -3.38 3.88
CA ALA A 173 -14.26 -4.50 4.73
C ALA A 173 -15.25 -4.06 5.82
N LEU A 174 -15.11 -2.82 6.32
CA LEU A 174 -16.07 -2.23 7.26
C LEU A 174 -17.41 -1.93 6.60
N GLU A 175 -17.40 -1.36 5.40
CA GLU A 175 -18.60 -1.13 4.59
C GLU A 175 -19.32 -2.46 4.31
N PHE A 176 -18.58 -3.49 3.86
CA PHE A 176 -19.12 -4.83 3.64
C PHE A 176 -19.76 -5.40 4.91
N ALA A 177 -19.04 -5.37 6.05
CA ALA A 177 -19.54 -5.90 7.31
C ALA A 177 -20.80 -5.15 7.78
N LEU A 178 -20.85 -3.82 7.61
CA LEU A 178 -22.01 -3.00 7.94
C LEU A 178 -23.22 -3.33 7.06
N GLN A 179 -23.01 -3.49 5.75
CA GLN A 179 -24.07 -3.87 4.81
C GLN A 179 -24.55 -5.32 5.03
N ARG A 180 -23.66 -6.24 5.37
CA ARG A 180 -24.04 -7.63 5.66
C ARG A 180 -24.85 -7.68 6.95
N TRP A 181 -24.41 -7.01 8.01
CA TRP A 181 -25.19 -6.88 9.25
C TRP A 181 -26.59 -6.28 9.00
N SER A 182 -26.71 -5.21 8.22
CA SER A 182 -28.02 -4.58 7.97
C SER A 182 -29.00 -5.51 7.25
N ARG A 183 -28.49 -6.48 6.46
CA ARG A 183 -29.30 -7.48 5.75
C ARG A 183 -29.61 -8.73 6.58
N THR A 184 -28.68 -9.19 7.42
CA THR A 184 -28.82 -10.46 8.15
C THR A 184 -29.20 -10.32 9.61
N GLY A 185 -28.92 -9.16 10.21
CA GLY A 185 -28.97 -8.97 11.65
C GLY A 185 -27.82 -9.64 12.42
N ASP A 186 -26.75 -10.08 11.75
CA ASP A 186 -25.60 -10.70 12.43
C ASP A 186 -24.85 -9.70 13.32
N GLU A 187 -25.11 -9.79 14.61
CA GLU A 187 -24.58 -8.89 15.63
C GLU A 187 -23.05 -8.99 15.78
N ALA A 188 -22.41 -10.08 15.35
CA ALA A 188 -20.96 -10.20 15.37
C ALA A 188 -20.31 -9.18 14.43
N LEU A 189 -20.86 -9.00 13.23
CA LEU A 189 -20.40 -8.01 12.25
C LEU A 189 -20.62 -6.58 12.74
N ARG A 190 -21.77 -6.29 13.37
CA ARG A 190 -22.02 -4.98 13.99
C ARG A 190 -20.99 -4.65 15.06
N LYS A 191 -20.70 -5.61 15.95
CA LYS A 191 -19.70 -5.46 17.01
C LYS A 191 -18.31 -5.22 16.43
N LEU A 192 -17.95 -5.92 15.35
CA LEU A 192 -16.70 -5.72 14.64
C LEU A 192 -16.58 -4.28 14.09
N VAL A 193 -17.60 -3.79 13.38
CA VAL A 193 -17.61 -2.43 12.83
C VAL A 193 -17.50 -1.38 13.94
N LEU A 194 -18.35 -1.49 14.97
CA LEU A 194 -18.35 -0.56 16.10
C LEU A 194 -17.00 -0.51 16.82
N ARG A 195 -16.42 -1.68 17.12
CA ARG A 195 -15.14 -1.77 17.81
C ARG A 195 -14.03 -1.15 16.97
N THR A 196 -13.99 -1.48 15.68
CA THR A 196 -12.95 -0.99 14.77
C THR A 196 -13.00 0.53 14.64
N LEU A 197 -14.17 1.09 14.31
CA LEU A 197 -14.32 2.53 14.12
C LEU A 197 -14.10 3.32 15.42
N ARG A 198 -14.63 2.85 16.55
CA ARG A 198 -14.42 3.54 17.84
C ARG A 198 -12.95 3.55 18.24
N ASN A 199 -12.25 2.42 18.09
CA ASN A 199 -10.82 2.36 18.44
C ASN A 199 -9.94 3.16 17.48
N MET A 200 -10.27 3.18 16.18
CA MET A 200 -9.60 4.08 15.24
C MET A 200 -9.83 5.55 15.60
N GLN A 201 -11.05 5.93 15.98
CA GLN A 201 -11.41 7.31 16.30
C GLN A 201 -10.64 7.87 17.52
N VAL A 202 -10.37 7.02 18.52
CA VAL A 202 -9.66 7.41 19.75
C VAL A 202 -8.15 7.09 19.70
N GLY A 203 -7.71 6.31 18.71
CA GLY A 203 -6.31 5.94 18.53
C GLY A 203 -5.49 7.02 17.86
N GLU A 204 -4.16 6.91 17.95
CA GLU A 204 -3.22 7.89 17.38
C GLU A 204 -3.28 7.95 15.85
N ILE A 205 -3.89 6.97 15.18
CA ILE A 205 -4.14 6.98 13.74
C ILE A 205 -5.08 8.10 13.28
N HIS A 206 -5.94 8.62 14.16
CA HIS A 206 -6.83 9.75 13.88
C HIS A 206 -6.15 11.05 14.29
N ASP A 207 -5.98 11.97 13.35
CA ASP A 207 -5.30 13.24 13.60
C ASP A 207 -6.21 14.21 14.36
N PRO A 208 -5.88 14.56 15.62
CA PRO A 208 -6.72 15.45 16.43
C PRO A 208 -6.56 16.93 16.08
N VAL A 209 -5.56 17.30 15.25
CA VAL A 209 -5.22 18.68 14.92
C VAL A 209 -6.00 19.12 13.68
N ASP A 210 -5.66 18.57 12.51
CA ASP A 210 -6.28 18.94 11.23
C ASP A 210 -7.47 18.04 10.87
N GLY A 211 -7.66 16.94 11.60
CA GLY A 211 -8.59 15.88 11.23
C GLY A 211 -8.02 14.94 10.15
N GLY A 212 -8.85 13.98 9.75
CA GLY A 212 -8.43 12.91 8.86
C GLY A 212 -7.59 11.86 9.59
N PHE A 213 -7.09 10.90 8.82
CA PHE A 213 -6.39 9.72 9.32
C PHE A 213 -5.04 9.55 8.64
N TYR A 214 -4.05 9.23 9.46
CA TYR A 214 -2.76 8.74 9.04
C TYR A 214 -2.89 7.40 8.31
N ARG A 215 -1.86 7.02 7.54
CA ARG A 215 -1.98 5.90 6.59
C ARG A 215 -2.26 4.57 7.28
N PHE A 216 -1.50 4.25 8.32
CA PHE A 216 -1.67 3.02 9.10
C PHE A 216 -0.97 3.16 10.46
N ALA A 217 -1.27 2.24 11.37
CA ALA A 217 -0.67 2.15 12.70
C ALA A 217 0.35 1.00 12.77
N THR A 218 1.41 1.18 13.53
CA THR A 218 2.46 0.14 13.73
C THR A 218 2.18 -0.80 14.89
N ALA A 219 1.15 -0.52 15.69
CA ALA A 219 0.71 -1.35 16.79
C ALA A 219 -0.77 -1.77 16.67
N PRO A 220 -1.16 -2.90 17.30
CA PRO A 220 -2.54 -3.39 17.28
C PRO A 220 -3.57 -2.47 17.93
N ASP A 221 -3.18 -1.58 18.82
CA ASP A 221 -4.07 -0.64 19.50
C ASP A 221 -4.30 0.66 18.71
N TRP A 222 -3.91 0.69 17.44
CA TRP A 222 -3.96 1.86 16.56
C TRP A 222 -2.97 2.98 16.93
N SER A 223 -1.93 2.67 17.71
CA SER A 223 -0.83 3.59 18.03
C SER A 223 0.37 3.50 17.06
N GLY A 224 1.27 4.47 17.16
CA GLY A 224 2.47 4.58 16.35
C GLY A 224 2.16 4.77 14.86
N PRO A 225 1.48 5.87 14.48
CA PRO A 225 1.06 6.08 13.10
C PRO A 225 2.24 6.40 12.17
N HIS A 226 2.06 6.02 10.91
CA HIS A 226 2.82 6.59 9.80
C HIS A 226 2.12 7.87 9.33
N HIS A 227 2.76 9.01 9.61
CA HIS A 227 2.13 10.34 9.65
C HIS A 227 1.74 10.93 8.28
N GLU A 228 1.97 10.23 7.18
CA GLU A 228 1.42 10.63 5.89
C GLU A 228 -0.12 10.48 5.87
N LYS A 229 -0.81 11.44 5.22
CA LYS A 229 -2.26 11.38 5.02
C LYS A 229 -2.57 11.40 3.53
N VAL A 230 -3.20 10.33 3.03
CA VAL A 230 -3.46 10.15 1.59
C VAL A 230 -4.95 10.41 1.28
N LEU A 231 -5.22 11.05 0.14
CA LEU A 231 -6.56 11.47 -0.31
C LEU A 231 -7.54 10.30 -0.39
N ASP A 232 -7.17 9.26 -1.14
CA ASP A 232 -8.01 8.08 -1.41
C ASP A 232 -8.42 7.38 -0.10
N SER A 233 -7.45 7.16 0.78
CA SER A 233 -7.66 6.50 2.06
C SER A 233 -8.52 7.32 3.01
N ASN A 234 -8.36 8.65 3.02
CA ASN A 234 -9.22 9.53 3.79
C ASN A 234 -10.64 9.64 3.22
N ALA A 235 -10.80 9.63 1.89
CA ALA A 235 -12.10 9.60 1.24
C ALA A 235 -12.88 8.31 1.58
N GLN A 236 -12.21 7.15 1.56
CA GLN A 236 -12.83 5.89 1.96
C GLN A 236 -13.22 5.88 3.46
N ARG A 237 -12.38 6.44 4.34
CA ARG A 237 -12.70 6.55 5.78
C ARG A 237 -13.86 7.50 6.03
N LEU A 238 -13.89 8.65 5.36
CA LEU A 238 -15.03 9.56 5.38
C LEU A 238 -16.32 8.79 5.07
N ARG A 239 -16.32 8.02 3.98
CA ARG A 239 -17.47 7.19 3.59
C ARG A 239 -17.85 6.18 4.69
N ALA A 240 -16.89 5.42 5.20
CA ALA A 240 -17.15 4.43 6.26
C ALA A 240 -17.77 5.05 7.52
N TYR A 241 -17.28 6.20 7.98
CA TYR A 241 -17.85 6.90 9.14
C TYR A 241 -19.23 7.50 8.87
N VAL A 242 -19.49 8.02 7.66
CA VAL A 242 -20.81 8.50 7.27
C VAL A 242 -21.83 7.37 7.24
N GLU A 243 -21.50 6.25 6.59
CA GLU A 243 -22.39 5.09 6.49
C GLU A 243 -22.64 4.47 7.88
N ALA A 244 -21.61 4.36 8.71
CA ALA A 244 -21.75 3.92 10.09
C ALA A 244 -22.62 4.87 10.92
N HIS A 245 -22.48 6.19 10.77
CA HIS A 245 -23.35 7.16 11.44
C HIS A 245 -24.81 6.97 11.01
N GLN A 246 -25.08 6.83 9.71
CA GLN A 246 -26.42 6.65 9.18
C GLN A 246 -27.07 5.35 9.66
N ALA A 247 -26.30 4.26 9.71
CA ALA A 247 -26.82 2.94 10.06
C ALA A 247 -26.91 2.69 11.58
N LEU A 248 -26.00 3.26 12.37
CA LEU A 248 -25.85 2.97 13.81
C LEU A 248 -26.24 4.15 14.72
N GLY A 249 -26.38 5.36 14.18
CA GLY A 249 -26.84 6.55 14.91
C GLY A 249 -25.81 7.19 15.83
N GLU A 250 -24.54 6.80 15.79
CA GLU A 250 -23.52 7.36 16.68
C GLU A 250 -23.07 8.75 16.25
N ALA A 251 -23.38 9.77 17.05
CA ALA A 251 -22.99 11.16 16.79
C ALA A 251 -21.46 11.36 16.73
N SER A 252 -20.70 10.53 17.46
CA SER A 252 -19.23 10.51 17.42
C SER A 252 -18.68 10.21 16.02
N PHE A 253 -19.34 9.33 15.25
CA PHE A 253 -18.93 9.00 13.88
C PHE A 253 -19.16 10.16 12.91
N ARG A 254 -20.25 10.92 13.10
CA ARG A 254 -20.47 12.16 12.34
C ARG A 254 -19.36 13.17 12.59
N ALA A 255 -18.97 13.37 13.85
CA ALA A 255 -17.89 14.32 14.19
C ALA A 255 -16.56 13.92 13.54
N THR A 256 -16.25 12.61 13.50
CA THR A 256 -15.07 12.07 12.81
C THR A 256 -15.14 12.29 11.29
N ALA A 257 -16.30 12.06 10.67
CA ALA A 257 -16.53 12.35 9.26
C ALA A 257 -16.34 13.84 8.94
N GLU A 258 -16.88 14.74 9.76
CA GLU A 258 -16.67 16.19 9.64
C GLU A 258 -15.18 16.55 9.77
N GLY A 259 -14.43 15.84 10.62
CA GLY A 259 -12.96 15.97 10.71
C GLY A 259 -12.24 15.56 9.42
N CYS A 260 -12.67 14.46 8.78
CA CYS A 260 -12.14 14.07 7.49
C CYS A 260 -12.44 15.12 6.41
N VAL A 261 -13.65 15.68 6.38
CA VAL A 261 -14.02 16.75 5.44
C VAL A 261 -13.16 17.98 5.65
N ARG A 262 -12.92 18.40 6.90
CA ARG A 262 -12.04 19.53 7.22
C ARG A 262 -10.63 19.33 6.67
N PHE A 263 -10.03 18.16 6.88
CA PHE A 263 -8.72 17.84 6.33
C PHE A 263 -8.72 17.85 4.80
N LEU A 264 -9.68 17.16 4.17
CA LEU A 264 -9.75 17.06 2.71
C LEU A 264 -9.93 18.44 2.06
N ALA A 265 -10.86 19.25 2.56
CA ALA A 265 -11.17 20.56 1.99
C ALA A 265 -10.19 21.66 2.41
N GLY A 266 -9.62 21.58 3.62
CA GLY A 266 -8.71 22.59 4.16
C GLY A 266 -7.25 22.39 3.77
N THR A 267 -6.84 21.13 3.59
CA THR A 267 -5.42 20.78 3.34
C THR A 267 -5.18 20.26 1.93
N LEU A 268 -6.06 19.40 1.40
CA LEU A 268 -5.82 18.75 0.11
C LEU A 268 -6.49 19.46 -1.07
N PHE A 269 -7.62 20.15 -0.87
CA PHE A 269 -8.25 20.89 -1.96
C PHE A 269 -7.41 22.11 -2.36
N ASP A 270 -7.08 22.18 -3.63
CA ASP A 270 -6.38 23.31 -4.23
C ASP A 270 -7.39 24.13 -5.06
N PRO A 271 -7.75 25.34 -4.62
CA PRO A 271 -8.76 26.15 -5.30
C PRO A 271 -8.28 26.68 -6.66
N ASP A 272 -6.96 26.86 -6.84
CA ASP A 272 -6.39 27.37 -8.09
C ASP A 272 -6.39 26.27 -9.17
N LEU A 273 -6.14 25.02 -8.77
CA LEU A 273 -6.25 23.86 -9.64
C LEU A 273 -7.70 23.35 -9.80
N GLY A 274 -8.60 23.74 -8.89
CA GLY A 274 -9.97 23.20 -8.82
C GLY A 274 -10.02 21.70 -8.55
N ALA A 275 -9.00 21.15 -7.89
CA ALA A 275 -8.80 19.71 -7.70
C ALA A 275 -8.20 19.40 -6.33
N PHE A 276 -8.29 18.14 -5.90
CA PHE A 276 -7.62 17.67 -4.70
C PHE A 276 -6.19 17.19 -5.01
N ARG A 277 -5.26 17.55 -4.14
CA ARG A 277 -3.90 16.97 -4.07
C ARG A 277 -3.98 15.54 -3.54
N GLY A 278 -3.08 14.68 -3.99
CA GLY A 278 -3.12 13.24 -3.68
C GLY A 278 -2.76 12.87 -2.23
N SER A 279 -2.00 13.72 -1.53
CA SER A 279 -1.46 13.39 -0.20
C SER A 279 -0.88 14.59 0.52
N GLN A 280 -0.77 14.48 1.84
CA GLN A 280 0.10 15.27 2.71
C GLN A 280 1.27 14.39 3.17
N ASP A 281 2.49 14.94 3.10
CA ASP A 281 3.72 14.27 3.51
C ASP A 281 3.79 14.04 5.03
N ALA A 282 4.54 13.02 5.44
CA ALA A 282 4.89 12.78 6.83
C ALA A 282 5.95 13.78 7.30
N ASP A 283 5.52 14.95 7.78
CA ASP A 283 6.39 15.96 8.37
C ASP A 283 6.77 15.57 9.84
N PRO A 284 8.06 15.43 10.17
CA PRO A 284 8.51 15.08 11.53
C PRO A 284 8.12 16.10 12.60
N VAL A 285 7.99 17.39 12.25
CA VAL A 285 7.59 18.45 13.17
C VAL A 285 6.09 18.39 13.43
N TYR A 286 5.30 18.14 12.38
CA TYR A 286 3.85 17.98 12.49
C TYR A 286 3.48 16.78 13.37
N ALA A 287 4.22 15.67 13.24
CA ALA A 287 4.04 14.44 14.04
C ALA A 287 4.16 14.63 15.57
N HIS A 288 4.75 15.74 16.03
CA HIS A 288 4.94 16.03 17.46
C HIS A 288 4.00 17.12 18.00
N LEU A 289 3.11 17.66 17.16
CA LEU A 289 2.12 18.63 17.60
C LEU A 289 1.10 17.94 18.52
N ARG A 290 1.08 18.35 19.79
CA ARG A 290 -0.01 18.02 20.71
C ARG A 290 -1.06 19.12 20.64
N THR A 291 -2.33 18.73 20.63
CA THR A 291 -3.44 19.66 20.88
C THR A 291 -3.21 20.37 22.21
N ARG A 292 -3.29 21.70 22.21
CA ARG A 292 -3.32 22.52 23.45
C ARG A 292 -4.59 22.25 24.24
#